data_AF-A0A8C9VBF3-F1
#
_entry.id   AF-A0A8C9VBF3-F1
#
_cell.length_a   1.000
_cell.length_b   1.000
_cell.length_c   1.000
_cell.angle_alpha   90.00
_cell.angle_beta   90.00
_cell.angle_gamma   90.00
#
_symmetry.space_group_name_H-M   'P 1'
#
loop_
_entity.id
_entity.type
_entity.pdbx_description
1 polymer ?
#
loop_
_entity_poly.entity_id
_entity_poly.type
_entity_poly.pdbx_seq_one_letter_code
_entity_poly.pdbx_strand_id
1 'polypeptide(L)'
;MVGLSVGNCGTPPPPPPPPPFFFLFKFAGICYHLCGSVYFRLLAEGVDPNYRHRLGWTPLMVASMNRLHNVTKALLDGGADPNLGDDFSNVYSYSREKGIHSLEVLVIREDEFSNRLNGRANFRGCTPLHYAVLADDLRIVHMLLEAGANPLLTNELGHTPLAYAKKGEMQTLLKEWEGKFQEEQRRREAEERRRFPLERRLREHIIGQEGAINMVASGKTELAKQVARYMHKDIKKGFIRMDMSEFQEKHEVAKFIGSPPGYVGHEEGGQLTKQLKQCPNAVVLFDEVDKAHPDVLTIMLQLFDEGRLTDGKGKTIECKDAIFIMTSNVASDEIAHHALQLRQEAQEQNRRRLADNLDDVQSSHKITISKQFKENVIRPILKSHFRRDEFLGRINEIVYFLPFCHSELIQLVSKELNFWAKKAKQRHNITLLWDRPVLDLLASGYNLHYGARSIKHEVERRVVNQLAAAYEQELLPKGCTLRLSVEGHTEDPGAPGLRLEIVGEDSTSQKLDIQPPFNPEETAHFK
;
A
#
# COMPACT_ATOMS: atom_id res chain seq x y z
N MET A 1 4.14 18.14 64.69
CA MET A 1 3.54 16.79 64.64
C MET A 1 3.67 16.29 63.22
N VAL A 2 4.26 15.12 63.07
CA VAL A 2 4.73 14.47 61.84
C VAL A 2 3.55 13.90 61.04
N GLY A 3 3.65 13.83 59.69
CA GLY A 3 2.71 13.04 58.86
C GLY A 3 2.95 13.16 57.35
N LEU A 4 3.46 12.08 56.75
CA LEU A 4 3.89 11.86 55.34
C LEU A 4 2.77 11.85 54.29
N SER A 5 3.09 12.20 53.03
CA SER A 5 2.63 11.45 51.83
C SER A 5 3.48 11.75 50.58
N VAL A 6 3.58 10.74 49.71
CA VAL A 6 4.61 10.42 48.73
C VAL A 6 4.42 11.15 47.40
N GLY A 7 5.47 11.80 46.89
CA GLY A 7 5.55 12.39 45.54
C GLY A 7 6.46 11.58 44.62
N ASN A 8 5.93 11.25 43.44
CA ASN A 8 6.49 10.37 42.40
C ASN A 8 7.92 10.72 41.91
N CYS A 9 8.61 9.65 41.52
CA CYS A 9 9.91 9.61 40.86
C CYS A 9 9.99 10.57 39.66
N GLY A 10 10.75 11.66 39.80
CA GLY A 10 11.28 12.43 38.69
C GLY A 10 12.51 11.71 38.12
N THR A 11 12.48 11.42 36.82
CA THR A 11 13.64 10.95 36.05
C THR A 11 14.83 11.90 36.23
N PRO A 12 16.06 11.41 36.42
CA PRO A 12 17.23 12.29 36.49
C PRO A 12 17.43 13.01 35.15
N PRO A 13 17.91 14.27 35.14
CA PRO A 13 18.22 14.97 33.90
C PRO A 13 19.30 14.20 33.12
N PRO A 14 19.27 14.21 31.78
CA PRO A 14 20.27 13.52 30.97
C PRO A 14 21.66 14.10 31.28
N PRO A 15 22.72 13.25 31.31
CA PRO A 15 24.07 13.72 31.55
C PRO A 15 24.50 14.70 30.45
N PRO A 16 25.35 15.69 30.76
CA PRO A 16 25.85 16.62 29.76
C PRO A 16 26.58 15.85 28.64
N PRO A 17 26.52 16.32 27.38
CA PRO A 17 27.24 15.68 26.29
C PRO A 17 28.74 15.66 26.61
N PRO A 18 29.46 14.57 26.29
CA PRO A 18 30.90 14.52 26.51
C PRO A 18 31.59 15.65 25.72
N PRO A 19 32.74 16.15 26.20
CA PRO A 19 33.42 17.30 25.62
C PRO A 19 33.79 17.03 24.16
N PRO A 20 33.96 18.08 23.34
CA PRO A 20 34.04 17.94 21.89
C PRO A 20 35.23 17.04 21.52
N PHE A 21 34.92 16.07 20.66
CA PHE A 21 35.72 15.02 20.02
C PHE A 21 36.95 15.54 19.23
N PHE A 22 37.69 16.51 19.76
CA PHE A 22 38.85 17.14 19.11
C PHE A 22 40.16 16.38 19.33
N PHE A 23 40.19 15.36 20.19
CA PHE A 23 41.42 14.62 20.51
C PHE A 23 41.57 13.25 19.82
N LEU A 24 40.53 12.75 19.14
CA LEU A 24 40.57 11.42 18.50
C LEU A 24 41.08 11.43 17.06
N PHE A 25 41.28 12.59 16.41
CA PHE A 25 41.72 12.63 15.01
C PHE A 25 43.22 12.78 14.78
N LYS A 26 44.06 12.76 15.83
CA LYS A 26 45.47 12.37 15.66
C LYS A 26 45.64 10.88 15.31
N PHE A 27 44.56 10.08 15.27
CA PHE A 27 44.61 8.63 15.11
C PHE A 27 44.74 8.09 13.68
N ALA A 28 44.46 8.87 12.64
CA ALA A 28 44.73 8.38 11.27
C ALA A 28 46.25 8.23 11.03
N GLY A 29 47.07 9.10 11.62
CA GLY A 29 48.52 8.92 11.73
C GLY A 29 48.96 7.79 12.68
N ILE A 30 48.09 7.37 13.62
CA ILE A 30 48.36 6.24 14.53
C ILE A 30 48.05 4.89 13.86
N CYS A 31 47.16 4.83 12.87
CA CYS A 31 47.04 3.66 11.98
C CYS A 31 48.33 3.38 11.20
N TYR A 32 49.20 4.39 11.04
CA TYR A 32 50.53 4.22 10.45
C TYR A 32 51.53 3.49 11.38
N HIS A 33 51.30 3.48 12.71
CA HIS A 33 52.30 3.03 13.68
C HIS A 33 51.83 2.15 14.85
N LEU A 34 50.53 1.95 15.13
CA LEU A 34 50.10 1.12 16.26
C LEU A 34 49.08 0.01 15.91
N CYS A 35 49.58 -1.20 16.11
CA CYS A 35 48.97 -2.46 16.54
C CYS A 35 47.43 -2.55 16.64
N GLY A 36 46.86 -3.59 16.02
CA GLY A 36 45.43 -3.95 16.06
C GLY A 36 44.83 -4.10 17.46
N SER A 37 45.64 -4.19 18.53
CA SER A 37 45.18 -4.25 19.93
C SER A 37 44.46 -2.98 20.41
N VAL A 38 44.79 -1.80 19.87
CA VAL A 38 44.11 -0.53 20.21
C VAL A 38 42.74 -0.47 19.56
N TYR A 39 42.63 -1.01 18.34
CA TYR A 39 41.38 -1.03 17.58
C TYR A 39 40.33 -1.99 18.20
N PHE A 40 40.75 -3.16 18.70
CA PHE A 40 39.87 -4.08 19.44
C PHE A 40 39.25 -3.45 20.70
N ARG A 41 39.96 -2.53 21.38
CA ARG A 41 39.38 -1.78 22.51
C ARG A 41 38.34 -0.76 22.07
N LEU A 42 38.55 -0.09 20.93
CA LEU A 42 37.64 0.94 20.42
C LEU A 42 36.31 0.37 19.92
N LEU A 43 36.31 -0.83 19.32
CA LEU A 43 35.06 -1.53 18.98
C LEU A 43 34.28 -1.96 20.24
N ALA A 44 34.99 -2.34 21.32
CA ALA A 44 34.35 -2.67 22.60
C ALA A 44 33.73 -1.44 23.29
N GLU A 45 34.16 -0.22 22.94
CA GLU A 45 33.61 1.04 23.44
C GLU A 45 32.44 1.59 22.58
N GLY A 46 32.01 0.87 21.53
CA GLY A 46 30.82 1.22 20.74
C GLY A 46 31.05 2.26 19.63
N VAL A 47 32.27 2.40 19.12
CA VAL A 47 32.60 3.30 18.01
C VAL A 47 32.04 2.75 16.69
N ASP A 48 31.30 3.57 15.95
CA ASP A 48 30.79 3.22 14.62
C ASP A 48 31.94 3.01 13.61
N PRO A 49 32.11 1.80 13.04
CA PRO A 49 33.18 1.52 12.08
C PRO A 49 33.00 2.24 10.73
N ASN A 50 31.81 2.80 10.46
CA ASN A 50 31.47 3.49 9.22
C ASN A 50 31.59 5.02 9.31
N TYR A 51 32.08 5.55 10.43
CA TYR A 51 32.26 6.99 10.60
C TYR A 51 33.16 7.60 9.51
N ARG A 52 32.69 8.70 8.90
CA ARG A 52 33.41 9.37 7.81
C ARG A 52 34.39 10.40 8.35
N HIS A 53 35.59 10.39 7.80
CA HIS A 53 36.56 11.44 8.03
C HIS A 53 36.02 12.79 7.55
N ARG A 54 36.56 13.91 8.08
CA ARG A 54 36.21 15.27 7.63
C ARG A 54 36.30 15.41 6.11
N LEU A 55 37.24 14.71 5.49
CA LEU A 55 37.46 14.74 4.04
C LEU A 55 36.64 13.69 3.24
N GLY A 56 35.90 12.79 3.89
CA GLY A 56 34.91 11.93 3.22
C GLY A 56 35.13 10.42 3.23
N TRP A 57 36.32 9.94 3.62
CA TRP A 57 36.65 8.51 3.57
C TRP A 57 36.31 7.76 4.85
N THR A 58 36.21 6.43 4.76
CA THR A 58 36.01 5.53 5.91
C THR A 58 37.33 4.90 6.39
N PRO A 59 37.41 4.42 7.65
CA PRO A 59 38.58 3.69 8.15
C PRO A 59 38.92 2.45 7.30
N LEU A 60 37.90 1.79 6.74
CA LEU A 60 38.06 0.63 5.87
C LEU A 60 38.77 0.96 4.55
N MET A 61 38.55 2.15 3.98
CA MET A 61 39.28 2.60 2.78
C MET A 61 40.77 2.84 3.07
N VAL A 62 41.07 3.46 4.22
CA VAL A 62 42.46 3.70 4.68
C VAL A 62 43.18 2.36 4.91
N ALA A 63 42.52 1.42 5.58
CA ALA A 63 43.08 0.08 5.82
C ALA A 63 43.33 -0.68 4.52
N SER A 64 42.41 -0.56 3.55
CA SER A 64 42.50 -1.20 2.23
C SER A 64 43.65 -0.65 1.39
N MET A 65 43.81 0.68 1.34
CA MET A 65 44.87 1.33 0.56
C MET A 65 46.27 1.05 1.15
N ASN A 66 46.39 1.01 2.48
CA ASN A 66 47.65 0.82 3.18
C ASN A 66 48.01 -0.66 3.46
N ARG A 67 47.26 -1.61 2.89
CA ARG A 67 47.52 -3.05 2.99
C ARG A 67 47.51 -3.58 4.43
N LEU A 68 46.60 -3.06 5.26
CA LEU A 68 46.49 -3.42 6.68
C LEU A 68 45.50 -4.58 6.87
N HIS A 69 45.96 -5.83 6.66
CA HIS A 69 45.09 -7.02 6.71
C HIS A 69 44.37 -7.20 8.05
N ASN A 70 45.11 -7.07 9.16
CA ASN A 70 44.58 -7.31 10.50
C ASN A 70 43.50 -6.29 10.89
N VAL A 71 43.69 -5.03 10.47
CA VAL A 71 42.75 -3.94 10.74
C VAL A 71 41.51 -4.08 9.84
N THR A 72 41.71 -4.43 8.57
CA THR A 72 40.60 -4.69 7.64
C THR A 72 39.70 -5.80 8.15
N LYS A 73 40.28 -6.91 8.61
CA LYS A 73 39.49 -8.02 9.18
C LYS A 73 38.72 -7.58 10.42
N ALA A 74 39.37 -6.89 11.36
CA ALA A 74 38.70 -6.39 12.57
C ALA A 74 37.57 -5.39 12.25
N LEU A 75 37.73 -4.53 11.24
CA LEU A 75 36.71 -3.60 10.76
C LEU A 75 35.49 -4.35 10.20
N LEU A 76 35.71 -5.35 9.36
CA LEU A 76 34.64 -6.16 8.77
C LEU A 76 33.90 -6.99 9.83
N ASP A 77 34.64 -7.62 10.75
CA ASP A 77 34.06 -8.34 11.90
C ASP A 77 33.26 -7.39 12.82
N GLY A 78 33.66 -6.11 12.88
CA GLY A 78 32.97 -5.04 13.60
C GLY A 78 31.75 -4.45 12.89
N GLY A 79 31.41 -4.91 11.67
CA GLY A 79 30.24 -4.42 10.91
C GLY A 79 30.51 -3.23 9.99
N ALA A 80 31.76 -3.01 9.57
CA ALA A 80 32.08 -2.03 8.54
C ALA A 80 31.43 -2.42 7.19
N ASP A 81 30.76 -1.48 6.52
CA ASP A 81 30.16 -1.69 5.21
C ASP A 81 31.22 -1.55 4.09
N PRO A 82 31.52 -2.62 3.34
CA PRO A 82 32.52 -2.58 2.27
C PRO A 82 32.04 -1.87 1.00
N ASN A 83 30.78 -1.45 0.92
CA ASN A 83 30.16 -0.84 -0.26
C ASN A 83 30.08 0.70 -0.20
N LEU A 84 30.44 1.32 0.92
CA LEU A 84 30.45 2.77 1.04
C LEU A 84 31.50 3.38 0.10
N GLY A 85 31.08 4.35 -0.73
CA GLY A 85 31.98 5.13 -1.59
C GLY A 85 32.59 6.32 -0.87
N ASP A 86 33.78 6.74 -1.30
CA ASP A 86 34.49 7.93 -0.80
C ASP A 86 33.80 9.23 -1.27
N ASP A 87 33.59 10.20 -0.38
CA ASP A 87 33.05 11.52 -0.78
C ASP A 87 34.15 12.46 -1.30
N PHE A 88 35.42 12.12 -1.08
CA PHE A 88 36.55 12.93 -1.48
C PHE A 88 36.66 12.99 -3.01
N SER A 89 36.53 14.19 -3.57
CA SER A 89 36.69 14.43 -5.00
C SER A 89 38.18 14.53 -5.39
N ASN A 90 38.67 15.75 -5.58
CA ASN A 90 40.07 16.06 -5.75
C ASN A 90 40.47 17.21 -4.81
N VAL A 91 41.77 17.41 -4.59
CA VAL A 91 42.29 18.40 -3.63
C VAL A 91 41.77 19.83 -3.93
N TYR A 92 41.68 20.21 -5.21
CA TYR A 92 41.28 21.57 -5.61
C TYR A 92 39.77 21.80 -5.58
N SER A 93 38.97 20.83 -6.02
CA SER A 93 37.50 20.89 -5.98
C SER A 93 37.01 20.85 -4.55
N TYR A 94 37.60 19.98 -3.71
CA TYR A 94 37.27 19.90 -2.30
C TYR A 94 37.63 21.19 -1.55
N SER A 95 38.82 21.75 -1.82
CA SER A 95 39.26 23.05 -1.29
C SER A 95 38.27 24.17 -1.62
N ARG A 96 37.78 24.23 -2.87
CA ARG A 96 36.76 25.21 -3.30
C ARG A 96 35.40 24.98 -2.64
N GLU A 97 34.97 23.74 -2.51
CA GLU A 97 33.65 23.38 -1.96
C GLU A 97 33.57 23.66 -0.45
N LYS A 98 34.63 23.36 0.29
CA LYS A 98 34.66 23.47 1.76
C LYS A 98 35.38 24.71 2.29
N GLY A 99 35.96 25.53 1.41
CA GLY A 99 36.67 26.76 1.81
C GLY A 99 37.97 26.52 2.59
N ILE A 100 38.59 25.35 2.44
CA ILE A 100 39.83 24.96 3.12
C ILE A 100 41.01 25.23 2.20
N HIS A 101 42.16 25.66 2.72
CA HIS A 101 43.34 25.92 1.90
C HIS A 101 43.82 24.63 1.20
N SER A 102 44.12 24.69 -0.09
CA SER A 102 44.45 23.49 -0.89
C SER A 102 45.65 22.71 -0.37
N LEU A 103 46.63 23.41 0.22
CA LEU A 103 47.81 22.78 0.84
C LEU A 103 47.44 22.02 2.11
N GLU A 104 46.48 22.52 2.89
CA GLU A 104 46.01 21.84 4.10
C GLU A 104 45.29 20.54 3.75
N VAL A 105 44.42 20.57 2.73
CA VAL A 105 43.74 19.36 2.23
C VAL A 105 44.75 18.32 1.71
N LEU A 106 45.80 18.77 1.01
CA LEU A 106 46.85 17.88 0.50
C LEU A 106 47.64 17.22 1.64
N VAL A 107 48.11 18.02 2.61
CA VAL A 107 48.87 17.52 3.77
C VAL A 107 48.03 16.51 4.56
N ILE A 108 46.77 16.83 4.86
CA ILE A 108 45.87 15.90 5.57
C ILE A 108 45.69 14.60 4.77
N ARG A 109 45.50 14.67 3.44
CA ARG A 109 45.34 13.45 2.62
C ARG A 109 46.61 12.60 2.58
N GLU A 110 47.79 13.21 2.52
CA GLU A 110 49.07 12.49 2.47
C GLU A 110 49.43 11.86 3.83
N ASP A 111 49.21 12.60 4.93
CA ASP A 111 49.54 12.16 6.29
C ASP A 111 48.53 11.15 6.87
N GLU A 112 47.23 11.37 6.62
CA GLU A 112 46.16 10.60 7.27
C GLU A 112 45.56 9.49 6.40
N PHE A 113 45.67 9.58 5.06
CA PHE A 113 45.13 8.57 4.15
C PHE A 113 46.24 7.75 3.48
N SER A 114 47.00 8.36 2.57
CA SER A 114 48.15 7.71 1.93
C SER A 114 48.92 8.71 1.07
N ASN A 115 50.25 8.70 1.20
CA ASN A 115 51.16 9.45 0.32
C ASN A 115 51.35 8.80 -1.08
N ARG A 116 50.68 7.68 -1.36
CA ARG A 116 50.79 6.95 -2.64
C ARG A 116 49.79 7.40 -3.71
N LEU A 117 48.82 8.22 -3.33
CA LEU A 117 47.77 8.68 -4.23
C LEU A 117 48.14 9.98 -4.92
N ASN A 118 47.72 10.13 -6.17
CA ASN A 118 47.89 11.37 -6.91
C ASN A 118 46.86 12.41 -6.42
N GLY A 119 47.31 13.53 -5.85
CA GLY A 119 46.43 14.61 -5.37
C GLY A 119 45.58 15.28 -6.47
N ARG A 120 45.88 15.05 -7.75
CA ARG A 120 45.09 15.56 -8.89
C ARG A 120 43.97 14.60 -9.34
N ALA A 121 43.97 13.36 -8.90
CA ALA A 121 42.96 12.37 -9.30
C ALA A 121 41.64 12.58 -8.55
N ASN A 122 40.54 12.20 -9.18
CA ASN A 122 39.22 12.17 -8.55
C ASN A 122 38.99 10.80 -7.92
N PHE A 123 38.61 10.76 -6.65
CA PHE A 123 38.35 9.52 -5.91
C PHE A 123 36.90 9.36 -5.47
N ARG A 124 36.01 10.24 -5.92
CA ARG A 124 34.62 10.23 -5.48
C ARG A 124 33.89 8.98 -5.94
N GLY A 125 33.19 8.34 -5.02
CA GLY A 125 32.51 7.07 -5.25
C GLY A 125 33.45 5.85 -5.24
N CYS A 126 34.75 5.99 -4.99
CA CYS A 126 35.64 4.85 -4.84
C CYS A 126 35.32 4.08 -3.55
N THR A 127 34.97 2.80 -3.68
CA THR A 127 34.72 1.91 -2.54
C THR A 127 36.04 1.34 -1.97
N PRO A 128 36.04 0.75 -0.75
CA PRO A 128 37.16 -0.01 -0.24
C PRO A 128 37.73 -1.04 -1.24
N LEU A 129 36.87 -1.67 -2.03
CA LEU A 129 37.27 -2.62 -3.07
C LEU A 129 38.08 -1.94 -4.20
N HIS A 130 37.71 -0.73 -4.61
CA HIS A 130 38.51 0.04 -5.59
C HIS A 130 39.92 0.33 -5.04
N TYR A 131 40.02 0.72 -3.77
CA TYR A 131 41.30 1.01 -3.13
C TYR A 131 42.16 -0.25 -2.93
N ALA A 132 41.54 -1.38 -2.57
CA ALA A 132 42.26 -2.66 -2.42
C ALA A 132 42.83 -3.16 -3.75
N VAL A 133 42.10 -2.98 -4.85
CA VAL A 133 42.55 -3.31 -6.20
C VAL A 133 43.65 -2.36 -6.66
N LEU A 134 43.51 -1.05 -6.41
CA LEU A 134 44.55 -0.05 -6.70
C LEU A 134 45.84 -0.32 -5.91
N ALA A 135 45.70 -0.79 -4.68
CA ALA A 135 46.81 -1.23 -3.83
C ALA A 135 47.39 -2.59 -4.23
N ASP A 136 46.79 -3.31 -5.19
CA ASP A 136 47.28 -4.59 -5.73
C ASP A 136 47.41 -5.67 -4.63
N ASP A 137 46.45 -5.74 -3.69
CA ASP A 137 46.45 -6.66 -2.56
C ASP A 137 45.33 -7.69 -2.63
N LEU A 138 45.67 -8.89 -3.09
CA LEU A 138 44.74 -10.02 -3.27
C LEU A 138 44.05 -10.43 -1.95
N ARG A 139 44.74 -10.32 -0.82
CA ARG A 139 44.21 -10.80 0.47
C ARG A 139 43.09 -9.90 0.97
N ILE A 140 43.25 -8.58 0.82
CA ILE A 140 42.21 -7.61 1.20
C ILE A 140 41.02 -7.71 0.26
N VAL A 141 41.28 -7.88 -1.04
CA VAL A 141 40.21 -8.08 -2.03
C VAL A 141 39.38 -9.32 -1.71
N HIS A 142 40.01 -10.45 -1.36
CA HIS A 142 39.29 -11.64 -0.88
C HIS A 142 38.45 -11.35 0.37
N MET A 143 39.02 -10.72 1.40
CA MET A 143 38.29 -10.40 2.64
C MET A 143 37.08 -9.48 2.38
N LEU A 144 37.22 -8.49 1.50
CA LEU A 144 36.13 -7.57 1.15
C LEU A 144 35.02 -8.30 0.38
N LEU A 145 35.38 -9.15 -0.58
CA LEU A 145 34.40 -9.92 -1.38
C LEU A 145 33.66 -10.96 -0.52
N GLU A 146 34.35 -11.64 0.39
CA GLU A 146 33.73 -12.55 1.38
C GLU A 146 32.78 -11.81 2.33
N ALA A 147 33.10 -10.56 2.68
CA ALA A 147 32.24 -9.69 3.48
C ALA A 147 31.09 -9.03 2.69
N GLY A 148 30.88 -9.38 1.42
CA GLY A 148 29.76 -8.89 0.61
C GLY A 148 30.01 -7.56 -0.12
N ALA A 149 31.27 -7.23 -0.43
CA ALA A 149 31.59 -6.13 -1.33
C ALA A 149 31.04 -6.38 -2.74
N ASN A 150 30.41 -5.37 -3.34
CA ASN A 150 29.86 -5.44 -4.68
C ASN A 150 30.93 -5.08 -5.73
N PRO A 151 31.34 -6.03 -6.59
CA PRO A 151 32.35 -5.78 -7.63
C PRO A 151 31.81 -4.98 -8.82
N LEU A 152 30.49 -4.78 -8.94
CA LEU A 152 29.84 -4.06 -10.04
C LEU A 152 29.63 -2.57 -9.74
N LEU A 153 29.91 -2.11 -8.52
CA LEU A 153 29.77 -0.69 -8.18
C LEU A 153 30.75 0.14 -8.98
N THR A 154 30.25 1.22 -9.57
CA THR A 154 31.06 2.19 -10.32
C THR A 154 31.30 3.43 -9.48
N ASN A 155 32.47 4.04 -9.63
CA ASN A 155 32.74 5.37 -9.09
C ASN A 155 32.14 6.48 -9.98
N GLU A 156 32.34 7.75 -9.62
CA GLU A 156 31.82 8.88 -10.43
C GLU A 156 32.43 8.95 -11.84
N LEU A 157 33.57 8.31 -12.09
CA LEU A 157 34.18 8.20 -13.41
C LEU A 157 33.58 7.05 -14.24
N GLY A 158 32.63 6.29 -13.69
CA GLY A 158 32.01 5.13 -14.34
C GLY A 158 32.92 3.89 -14.37
N HIS A 159 34.01 3.89 -13.62
CA HIS A 159 34.96 2.78 -13.57
C HIS A 159 34.57 1.80 -12.46
N THR A 160 34.60 0.51 -12.78
CA THR A 160 34.48 -0.57 -11.79
C THR A 160 35.84 -0.89 -11.16
N PRO A 161 35.90 -1.62 -10.04
CA PRO A 161 37.15 -2.10 -9.46
C PRO A 161 38.03 -2.85 -10.46
N LEU A 162 37.41 -3.62 -11.38
CA LEU A 162 38.11 -4.35 -12.44
C LEU A 162 38.93 -3.42 -13.36
N ALA A 163 38.47 -2.18 -13.59
CA ALA A 163 39.17 -1.21 -14.44
C ALA A 163 40.52 -0.76 -13.84
N TYR A 164 40.68 -0.85 -12.52
CA TYR A 164 41.91 -0.51 -11.80
C TYR A 164 42.86 -1.71 -11.65
N ALA A 165 42.42 -2.93 -11.96
CA ALA A 165 43.22 -4.13 -11.81
C ALA A 165 44.27 -4.23 -12.93
N LYS A 166 45.52 -4.49 -12.56
CA LYS A 166 46.58 -4.85 -13.52
C LYS A 166 46.29 -6.24 -14.11
N LYS A 167 46.77 -6.49 -15.34
CA LYS A 167 46.65 -7.81 -15.98
C LYS A 167 47.33 -8.88 -15.10
N GLY A 168 46.58 -9.91 -14.71
CA GLY A 168 47.09 -11.00 -13.86
C GLY A 168 46.00 -11.63 -12.98
N GLU A 169 46.44 -12.23 -11.87
CA GLU A 169 45.62 -12.98 -10.91
C GLU A 169 44.45 -12.16 -10.30
N MET A 170 44.63 -10.85 -10.15
CA MET A 170 43.60 -9.94 -9.64
C MET A 170 42.38 -9.86 -10.57
N GLN A 171 42.60 -9.78 -11.88
CA GLN A 171 41.50 -9.71 -12.85
C GLN A 171 40.73 -11.03 -12.95
N THR A 172 41.42 -12.16 -12.86
CA THR A 172 40.76 -13.48 -12.89
C THR A 172 39.87 -13.68 -11.67
N LEU A 173 40.36 -13.25 -10.49
CA LEU A 173 39.60 -13.30 -9.25
C LEU A 173 38.35 -12.42 -9.32
N LEU A 174 38.49 -11.16 -9.70
CA LEU A 174 37.34 -10.24 -9.78
C LEU A 174 36.26 -10.76 -10.75
N LYS A 175 36.64 -11.31 -11.91
CA LYS A 175 35.68 -11.91 -12.86
C LYS A 175 34.96 -13.14 -12.31
N GLU A 176 35.65 -14.00 -11.57
CA GLU A 176 35.03 -15.16 -10.93
C GLU A 176 33.98 -14.72 -9.90
N TRP A 177 34.31 -13.72 -9.10
CA TRP A 177 33.41 -13.18 -8.07
C TRP A 177 32.27 -12.34 -8.66
N GLU A 178 32.47 -11.63 -9.78
CA GLU A 178 31.39 -10.98 -10.53
C GLU A 178 30.32 -12.00 -10.95
N GLY A 179 30.73 -13.17 -11.45
CA GLY A 179 29.80 -14.25 -11.82
C GLY A 179 29.01 -14.78 -10.63
N LYS A 180 29.70 -15.09 -9.52
CA LYS A 180 29.06 -15.57 -8.27
C LYS A 180 28.09 -14.53 -7.70
N PHE A 181 28.48 -13.25 -7.69
CA PHE A 181 27.64 -12.17 -7.17
C PHE A 181 26.35 -12.00 -8.00
N GLN A 182 26.44 -12.04 -9.34
CA GLN A 182 25.26 -11.95 -10.21
C GLN A 182 24.31 -13.15 -10.06
N GLU A 183 24.84 -14.35 -9.79
CA GLU A 183 24.04 -15.53 -9.50
C GLU A 183 23.34 -15.44 -8.14
N GLU A 184 24.03 -14.94 -7.11
CA GLU A 184 23.44 -14.73 -5.79
C GLU A 184 22.39 -13.61 -5.79
N GLN A 185 22.60 -12.52 -6.53
CA GLN A 185 21.58 -11.48 -6.74
C GLN A 185 20.34 -12.07 -7.42
N ARG A 186 20.50 -12.85 -8.50
CA ARG A 186 19.38 -13.55 -9.15
C ARG A 186 18.66 -14.50 -8.19
N ARG A 187 19.39 -15.20 -7.33
CA ARG A 187 18.81 -16.09 -6.30
C ARG A 187 18.03 -15.30 -5.24
N ARG A 188 18.57 -14.20 -4.71
CA ARG A 188 17.90 -13.33 -3.73
C ARG A 188 16.67 -12.66 -4.32
N GLU A 189 16.75 -12.17 -5.55
CA GLU A 189 15.58 -11.65 -6.26
C GLU A 189 14.54 -12.75 -6.50
N ALA A 190 14.95 -13.98 -6.81
CA ALA A 190 14.03 -15.12 -6.94
C ALA A 190 13.40 -15.51 -5.60
N GLU A 191 14.14 -15.45 -4.49
CA GLU A 191 13.64 -15.68 -3.14
C GLU A 191 12.71 -14.54 -2.67
N GLU A 192 12.99 -13.28 -2.99
CA GLU A 192 12.09 -12.15 -2.76
C GLU A 192 10.81 -12.27 -3.61
N ARG A 193 10.93 -12.70 -4.87
CA ARG A 193 9.79 -13.07 -5.74
C ARG A 193 8.96 -14.20 -5.12
N ARG A 194 9.58 -15.13 -4.38
CA ARG A 194 8.89 -16.19 -3.61
C ARG A 194 8.24 -15.68 -2.32
N ARG A 195 8.89 -14.74 -1.61
CA ARG A 195 8.46 -14.23 -0.30
C ARG A 195 7.34 -13.20 -0.39
N PHE A 196 7.24 -12.47 -1.50
CA PHE A 196 6.13 -11.56 -1.79
C PHE A 196 5.33 -12.10 -2.98
N PRO A 197 4.12 -12.68 -2.75
CA PRO A 197 3.29 -13.19 -3.82
C PRO A 197 3.05 -12.10 -4.87
N LEU A 198 3.21 -12.46 -6.14
CA LEU A 198 3.00 -11.59 -7.31
C LEU A 198 1.72 -10.78 -7.22
N GLU A 199 0.66 -11.34 -6.64
CA GLU A 199 -0.61 -10.66 -6.39
C GLU A 199 -0.47 -9.30 -5.68
N ARG A 200 0.41 -9.16 -4.69
CA ARG A 200 0.53 -7.90 -3.92
C ARG A 200 1.23 -6.80 -4.72
N ARG A 201 2.26 -7.16 -5.50
CA ARG A 201 2.98 -6.23 -6.40
C ARG A 201 2.16 -5.90 -7.65
N LEU A 202 1.47 -6.88 -8.24
CA LEU A 202 0.54 -6.68 -9.35
C LEU A 202 -0.64 -5.79 -8.93
N ARG A 203 -1.15 -5.97 -7.71
CA ARG A 203 -2.16 -5.07 -7.12
C ARG A 203 -1.60 -3.66 -7.00
N GLU A 204 -0.42 -3.44 -6.43
CA GLU A 204 0.13 -2.09 -6.24
C GLU A 204 0.57 -1.39 -7.55
N HIS A 205 1.14 -2.12 -8.52
CA HIS A 205 1.65 -1.56 -9.78
C HIS A 205 0.55 -1.39 -10.86
N ILE A 206 -0.38 -2.35 -10.99
CA ILE A 206 -1.47 -2.26 -12.00
C ILE A 206 -2.68 -1.53 -11.42
N ILE A 207 -2.98 -1.78 -10.14
CA ILE A 207 -4.05 -1.11 -9.41
C ILE A 207 -3.40 -0.01 -8.57
N GLY A 208 -3.03 1.08 -9.26
CA GLY A 208 -2.48 2.28 -8.62
C GLY A 208 -3.17 2.51 -7.28
N GLN A 209 -2.34 2.58 -6.23
CA GLN A 209 -2.76 2.73 -4.84
C GLN A 209 -3.94 3.72 -4.77
N GLU A 210 -4.97 3.34 -4.01
CA GLU A 210 -6.14 4.15 -3.61
C GLU A 210 -7.41 4.15 -4.48
N GLY A 211 -7.41 3.66 -5.73
CA GLY A 211 -8.62 3.70 -6.57
C GLY A 211 -9.77 2.76 -6.14
N ALA A 212 -9.46 1.64 -5.49
CA ALA A 212 -10.41 0.55 -5.21
C ALA A 212 -11.04 0.58 -3.80
N ILE A 213 -10.45 1.31 -2.84
CA ILE A 213 -10.87 1.22 -1.42
C ILE A 213 -12.18 1.97 -1.15
N ASN A 214 -12.62 2.88 -2.03
CA ASN A 214 -13.80 3.70 -1.73
C ASN A 214 -14.98 3.63 -2.69
N MET A 215 -14.94 2.91 -3.82
CA MET A 215 -15.97 3.15 -4.84
C MET A 215 -17.22 2.27 -4.80
N VAL A 216 -17.24 1.07 -4.20
CA VAL A 216 -18.50 0.32 -4.05
C VAL A 216 -18.59 -0.29 -2.66
N ALA A 217 -19.01 0.56 -1.74
CA ALA A 217 -19.84 0.08 -0.64
C ALA A 217 -21.22 -0.30 -1.22
N SER A 218 -22.01 -1.04 -0.44
CA SER A 218 -23.38 -1.49 -0.76
C SER A 218 -24.17 -0.40 -1.52
N GLY A 219 -25.16 -0.78 -2.33
CA GLY A 219 -25.99 0.19 -3.10
C GLY A 219 -26.50 1.38 -2.26
N LYS A 220 -26.62 1.18 -0.94
CA LYS A 220 -26.84 2.19 0.11
C LYS A 220 -25.87 3.39 0.03
N THR A 221 -24.56 3.14 0.00
CA THR A 221 -23.52 4.18 -0.02
C THR A 221 -23.37 4.82 -1.39
N GLU A 222 -23.56 4.05 -2.47
CA GLU A 222 -23.51 4.60 -3.83
C GLU A 222 -24.69 5.54 -4.09
N LEU A 223 -25.89 5.25 -3.57
CA LEU A 223 -27.02 6.17 -3.61
C LEU A 223 -26.65 7.52 -2.98
N ALA A 224 -26.04 7.52 -1.79
CA ALA A 224 -25.64 8.74 -1.09
C ALA A 224 -24.65 9.58 -1.90
N LYS A 225 -23.66 8.94 -2.54
CA LYS A 225 -22.72 9.62 -3.43
C LYS A 225 -23.42 10.23 -4.64
N GLN A 226 -24.35 9.50 -5.27
CA GLN A 226 -25.07 10.01 -6.43
C GLN A 226 -25.97 11.20 -6.07
N VAL A 227 -26.62 11.17 -4.90
CA VAL A 227 -27.38 12.32 -4.37
C VAL A 227 -26.45 13.53 -4.19
N ALA A 228 -25.27 13.33 -3.58
CA ALA A 228 -24.31 14.42 -3.40
C ALA A 228 -23.79 14.98 -4.73
N ARG A 229 -23.50 14.12 -5.72
CA ARG A 229 -23.09 14.54 -7.07
C ARG A 229 -24.18 15.36 -7.77
N TYR A 230 -25.43 14.92 -7.65
CA TYR A 230 -26.57 15.61 -8.23
C TYR A 230 -26.80 16.99 -7.61
N MET A 231 -26.71 17.10 -6.28
CA MET A 231 -26.93 18.37 -5.57
C MET A 231 -25.78 19.36 -5.70
N HIS A 232 -24.54 18.89 -5.64
CA HIS A 232 -23.35 19.76 -5.53
C HIS A 232 -22.48 19.79 -6.78
N LYS A 233 -22.89 19.18 -7.90
CA LYS A 233 -22.15 19.17 -9.18
C LYS A 233 -20.65 18.86 -8.99
N ASP A 234 -20.35 17.79 -8.23
CA ASP A 234 -19.01 17.27 -7.94
C ASP A 234 -18.09 18.12 -7.02
N ILE A 235 -18.63 19.05 -6.22
CA ILE A 235 -17.85 19.68 -5.13
C ILE A 235 -17.51 18.62 -4.07
N LYS A 236 -16.22 18.25 -3.96
CA LYS A 236 -15.72 17.23 -3.00
C LYS A 236 -16.13 17.48 -1.54
N LYS A 237 -16.32 18.75 -1.14
CA LYS A 237 -16.71 19.13 0.22
C LYS A 237 -18.20 18.96 0.51
N GLY A 238 -19.03 18.76 -0.51
CA GLY A 238 -20.48 18.57 -0.37
C GLY A 238 -20.89 17.14 0.00
N PHE A 239 -19.95 16.19 0.05
CA PHE A 239 -20.18 14.82 0.52
C PHE A 239 -19.32 14.55 1.75
N ILE A 240 -19.98 14.25 2.86
CA ILE A 240 -19.35 13.88 4.13
C ILE A 240 -19.67 12.41 4.38
N ARG A 241 -18.64 11.58 4.61
CA ARG A 241 -18.81 10.18 5.00
C ARG A 241 -18.22 9.96 6.39
N MET A 242 -19.02 9.41 7.29
CA MET A 242 -18.64 9.04 8.64
C MET A 242 -18.88 7.53 8.80
N ASP A 243 -17.83 6.78 9.11
CA ASP A 243 -17.95 5.35 9.44
C ASP A 243 -18.31 5.22 10.92
N MET A 244 -19.50 4.70 11.22
CA MET A 244 -19.97 4.56 12.59
C MET A 244 -19.27 3.43 13.35
N SER A 245 -18.54 2.57 12.64
CA SER A 245 -17.67 1.57 13.26
C SER A 245 -16.50 2.19 14.04
N GLU A 246 -16.10 3.43 13.71
CA GLU A 246 -15.06 4.17 14.44
C GLU A 246 -15.57 4.78 15.76
N PHE A 247 -16.87 4.64 16.06
CA PHE A 247 -17.52 5.19 17.24
C PHE A 247 -18.22 4.10 18.06
N GLN A 248 -17.62 2.91 18.12
CA GLN A 248 -18.13 1.78 18.90
C GLN A 248 -17.97 2.01 20.40
N GLU A 249 -16.90 2.70 20.80
CA GLU A 249 -16.56 2.92 22.20
C GLU A 249 -16.99 4.29 22.70
N LYS A 250 -17.33 4.38 23.99
CA LYS A 250 -17.81 5.62 24.62
C LYS A 250 -16.81 6.78 24.52
N HIS A 251 -15.52 6.50 24.57
CA HIS A 251 -14.47 7.53 24.50
C HIS A 251 -14.24 8.04 23.07
N GLU A 252 -14.64 7.28 22.05
CA GLU A 252 -14.54 7.69 20.63
C GLU A 252 -15.65 8.67 20.25
N VAL A 253 -16.78 8.65 20.96
CA VAL A 253 -17.89 9.60 20.79
C VAL A 253 -17.42 11.06 20.92
N ALA A 254 -16.41 11.32 21.75
CA ALA A 254 -15.82 12.65 21.89
C ALA A 254 -15.19 13.15 20.57
N LYS A 255 -14.69 12.27 19.69
CA LYS A 255 -14.15 12.68 18.37
C LYS A 255 -15.26 13.19 17.42
N PHE A 256 -16.50 12.74 17.63
CA PHE A 256 -17.64 13.08 16.77
C PHE A 256 -18.02 14.57 16.89
N ILE A 257 -18.13 15.08 18.13
CA ILE A 257 -18.51 16.47 18.44
C ILE A 257 -17.37 17.35 18.98
N GLY A 258 -16.26 16.75 19.43
CA GLY A 258 -15.14 17.41 20.08
C GLY A 258 -15.02 17.05 21.56
N SER A 259 -13.78 16.95 22.06
CA SER A 259 -13.51 16.75 23.49
C SER A 259 -14.06 17.93 24.32
N PRO A 260 -14.56 17.70 25.54
CA PRO A 260 -14.96 18.77 26.45
C PRO A 260 -13.78 19.70 26.85
N PRO A 261 -14.06 20.91 27.36
CA PRO A 261 -13.02 21.82 27.85
C PRO A 261 -12.15 21.17 28.93
N GLY A 262 -10.82 21.25 28.76
CA GLY A 262 -9.85 20.69 29.71
C GLY A 262 -9.25 19.33 29.33
N TYR A 263 -9.68 18.72 28.23
CA TYR A 263 -9.11 17.47 27.71
C TYR A 263 -8.24 17.71 26.46
N VAL A 264 -7.26 16.83 26.23
CA VAL A 264 -6.42 16.85 25.02
C VAL A 264 -7.31 16.70 23.77
N GLY A 265 -7.07 17.53 22.75
CA GLY A 265 -7.89 17.56 21.53
C GLY A 265 -9.09 18.51 21.57
N HIS A 266 -9.35 19.20 22.70
CA HIS A 266 -10.40 20.23 22.79
C HIS A 266 -10.26 21.31 21.71
N GLU A 267 -9.03 21.69 21.34
CA GLU A 267 -8.82 22.75 20.36
C GLU A 267 -9.21 22.40 18.91
N GLU A 268 -9.26 21.11 18.57
CA GLU A 268 -9.44 20.66 17.18
C GLU A 268 -10.90 20.64 16.71
N GLY A 269 -11.85 20.62 17.65
CA GLY A 269 -13.30 20.51 17.40
C GLY A 269 -13.72 19.11 16.94
N GLY A 270 -15.03 18.88 16.81
CA GLY A 270 -15.58 17.61 16.32
C GLY A 270 -15.36 17.36 14.84
N GLN A 271 -15.22 16.09 14.46
CA GLN A 271 -15.07 15.69 13.06
C GLN A 271 -16.29 16.09 12.21
N LEU A 272 -17.50 15.85 12.71
CA LEU A 272 -18.74 16.19 12.01
C LEU A 272 -18.99 17.71 12.04
N THR A 273 -18.83 18.34 13.21
CA THR A 273 -19.07 19.78 13.39
C THR A 273 -18.15 20.60 12.49
N LYS A 274 -16.87 20.26 12.40
CA LYS A 274 -15.91 20.96 11.54
C LYS A 274 -16.25 20.86 10.06
N GLN A 275 -16.74 19.71 9.61
CA GLN A 275 -17.09 19.49 8.20
C GLN A 275 -18.41 20.18 7.84
N LEU A 276 -19.44 20.09 8.69
CA LEU A 276 -20.69 20.82 8.52
C LEU A 276 -20.52 22.34 8.60
N LYS A 277 -19.56 22.83 9.40
CA LYS A 277 -19.22 24.26 9.44
C LYS A 277 -18.65 24.76 8.10
N GLN A 278 -17.98 23.89 7.33
CA GLN A 278 -17.47 24.25 6.00
C GLN A 278 -18.57 24.21 4.94
N CYS A 279 -19.48 23.23 5.02
CA CYS A 279 -20.58 23.05 4.09
C CYS A 279 -21.87 22.67 4.87
N PRO A 280 -22.71 23.65 5.24
CA PRO A 280 -23.91 23.41 6.05
C PRO A 280 -25.04 22.71 5.28
N ASN A 281 -24.96 22.67 3.95
CA ASN A 281 -25.91 21.99 3.05
C ASN A 281 -25.36 20.67 2.48
N ALA A 282 -24.36 20.07 3.12
CA ALA A 282 -23.73 18.85 2.65
C ALA A 282 -24.64 17.62 2.78
N VAL A 283 -24.36 16.61 1.95
CA VAL A 283 -24.91 15.26 2.12
C VAL A 283 -24.00 14.49 3.08
N VAL A 284 -24.53 14.12 4.24
CA VAL A 284 -23.83 13.40 5.30
C VAL A 284 -24.27 11.94 5.30
N LEU A 285 -23.32 11.03 5.06
CA LEU A 285 -23.51 9.59 5.13
C LEU A 285 -22.96 9.06 6.45
N PHE A 286 -23.84 8.51 7.29
CA PHE A 286 -23.49 7.68 8.44
C PHE A 286 -23.53 6.22 8.02
N ASP A 287 -22.35 5.63 7.81
CA ASP A 287 -22.21 4.25 7.35
C ASP A 287 -22.21 3.29 8.54
N GLU A 288 -22.91 2.16 8.43
CA GLU A 288 -22.95 1.09 9.47
C GLU A 288 -23.41 1.58 10.85
N VAL A 289 -24.48 2.38 10.90
CA VAL A 289 -24.99 3.01 12.14
C VAL A 289 -25.39 2.00 13.23
N ASP A 290 -25.62 0.73 12.87
CA ASP A 290 -25.84 -0.34 13.83
C ASP A 290 -24.63 -0.66 14.72
N LYS A 291 -23.42 -0.31 14.29
CA LYS A 291 -22.22 -0.53 15.10
C LYS A 291 -21.92 0.63 16.05
N ALA A 292 -22.64 1.75 15.94
CA ALA A 292 -22.39 2.93 16.75
C ALA A 292 -22.72 2.70 18.24
N HIS A 293 -21.97 3.35 19.13
CA HIS A 293 -22.33 3.44 20.53
C HIS A 293 -23.67 4.20 20.72
N PRO A 294 -24.54 3.80 21.66
CA PRO A 294 -25.83 4.47 21.91
C PRO A 294 -25.73 5.98 22.23
N ASP A 295 -24.59 6.44 22.75
CA ASP A 295 -24.36 7.86 23.04
C ASP A 295 -24.23 8.71 21.75
N VAL A 296 -23.73 8.13 20.65
CA VAL A 296 -23.70 8.79 19.34
C VAL A 296 -25.12 9.04 18.87
N LEU A 297 -26.00 8.03 19.01
CA LEU A 297 -27.42 8.15 18.65
C LEU A 297 -28.13 9.24 19.46
N THR A 298 -27.75 9.46 20.73
CA THR A 298 -28.29 10.56 21.54
C THR A 298 -27.98 11.91 20.92
N ILE A 299 -26.74 12.10 20.46
CA ILE A 299 -26.31 13.34 19.81
C ILE A 299 -27.04 13.52 18.48
N MET A 300 -27.25 12.43 17.73
CA MET A 300 -27.98 12.46 16.46
C MET A 300 -29.47 12.80 16.64
N LEU A 301 -30.10 12.47 17.77
CA LEU A 301 -31.47 12.90 18.07
C LEU A 301 -31.58 14.42 18.09
N GLN A 302 -30.66 15.11 18.78
CA GLN A 302 -30.63 16.57 18.79
C GLN A 302 -30.49 17.15 17.37
N LEU A 303 -29.63 16.53 16.57
CA LEU A 303 -29.39 16.91 15.18
C LEU A 303 -30.66 16.80 14.33
N PHE A 304 -31.41 15.69 14.46
CA PHE A 304 -32.63 15.46 13.68
C PHE A 304 -33.84 16.25 14.19
N ASP A 305 -33.86 16.63 15.47
CA ASP A 305 -34.95 17.38 16.07
C ASP A 305 -34.86 18.88 15.78
N GLU A 306 -33.68 19.46 16.02
CA GLU A 306 -33.48 20.91 15.98
C GLU A 306 -32.79 21.39 14.70
N GLY A 307 -32.20 20.47 13.92
CA GLY A 307 -31.31 20.81 12.81
C GLY A 307 -30.06 21.53 13.28
N ARG A 308 -29.65 21.29 14.54
CA ARG A 308 -28.53 21.96 15.21
C ARG A 308 -27.62 20.94 15.88
N LEU A 309 -26.32 21.22 15.86
CA LEU A 309 -25.31 20.43 16.56
C LEU A 309 -24.41 21.36 17.38
N THR A 310 -24.18 21.03 18.64
CA THR A 310 -23.29 21.78 19.53
C THR A 310 -21.95 21.06 19.63
N ASP A 311 -20.87 21.76 19.30
CA ASP A 311 -19.49 21.27 19.49
C ASP A 311 -19.13 21.21 20.98
N GLY A 312 -18.11 20.42 21.36
CA GLY A 312 -17.55 20.39 22.71
C GLY A 312 -17.12 21.77 23.25
N LYS A 313 -16.83 22.73 22.36
CA LYS A 313 -16.58 24.15 22.71
C LYS A 313 -17.83 24.97 23.04
N GLY A 314 -19.04 24.39 22.96
CA GLY A 314 -20.31 25.11 23.13
C GLY A 314 -20.75 25.91 21.91
N LYS A 315 -20.07 25.75 20.75
CA LYS A 315 -20.47 26.42 19.51
C LYS A 315 -21.55 25.61 18.79
N THR A 316 -22.70 26.25 18.57
CA THR A 316 -23.81 25.67 17.81
C THR A 316 -23.63 25.88 16.30
N ILE A 317 -23.94 24.85 15.53
CA ILE A 317 -23.94 24.85 14.07
C ILE A 317 -25.36 24.52 13.61
N GLU A 318 -25.92 25.35 12.73
CA GLU A 318 -27.21 25.11 12.11
C GLU A 318 -27.00 24.41 10.75
N CYS A 319 -27.64 23.26 10.56
CA CYS A 319 -27.50 22.42 9.37
C CYS A 319 -28.87 21.90 8.89
N LYS A 320 -29.84 22.82 8.82
CA LYS A 320 -31.23 22.51 8.40
C LYS A 320 -31.34 22.04 6.94
N ASP A 321 -30.41 22.48 6.09
CA ASP A 321 -30.39 22.15 4.66
C ASP A 321 -29.51 20.92 4.34
N ALA A 322 -28.89 20.30 5.35
CA ALA A 322 -28.08 19.10 5.17
C ALA A 322 -28.98 17.87 4.98
N ILE A 323 -28.56 16.96 4.10
CA ILE A 323 -29.24 15.67 3.92
C ILE A 323 -28.47 14.60 4.68
N PHE A 324 -29.12 13.96 5.64
CA PHE A 324 -28.54 12.88 6.42
C PHE A 324 -29.01 11.53 5.87
N ILE A 325 -28.07 10.67 5.49
CA ILE A 325 -28.32 9.32 5.01
C ILE A 325 -27.65 8.35 5.96
N MET A 326 -28.39 7.36 6.45
CA MET A 326 -27.87 6.34 7.34
C MET A 326 -27.94 4.98 6.66
N THR A 327 -26.86 4.20 6.75
CA THR A 327 -26.84 2.81 6.28
C THR A 327 -26.84 1.89 7.49
N SER A 328 -27.64 0.83 7.43
CA SER A 328 -27.64 -0.21 8.45
C SER A 328 -27.86 -1.58 7.83
N ASN A 329 -27.22 -2.61 8.38
CA ASN A 329 -27.32 -3.99 7.89
C ASN A 329 -28.20 -4.91 8.76
N VAL A 330 -28.81 -4.40 9.84
CA VAL A 330 -29.51 -5.21 10.87
C VAL A 330 -30.60 -6.13 10.33
N ALA A 331 -31.40 -5.70 9.35
CA ALA A 331 -32.52 -6.48 8.81
C ALA A 331 -32.23 -7.07 7.40
N SER A 332 -30.95 -7.17 7.02
CA SER A 332 -30.59 -7.51 5.63
C SER A 332 -30.99 -8.94 5.27
N ASP A 333 -30.86 -9.89 6.19
CA ASP A 333 -31.16 -11.29 5.93
C ASP A 333 -32.67 -11.53 5.76
N GLU A 334 -33.51 -10.94 6.61
CA GLU A 334 -34.97 -11.04 6.50
C GLU A 334 -35.49 -10.38 5.22
N ILE A 335 -34.95 -9.20 4.89
CA ILE A 335 -35.28 -8.50 3.63
C ILE A 335 -34.87 -9.38 2.43
N ALA A 336 -33.72 -10.03 2.48
CA ALA A 336 -33.25 -10.87 1.40
C ALA A 336 -34.13 -12.12 1.20
N HIS A 337 -34.49 -12.82 2.27
CA HIS A 337 -35.39 -13.98 2.19
C HIS A 337 -36.76 -13.60 1.64
N HIS A 338 -37.36 -12.51 2.14
CA HIS A 338 -38.65 -12.04 1.65
C HIS A 338 -38.58 -11.55 0.19
N ALA A 339 -37.47 -10.93 -0.21
CA ALA A 339 -37.25 -10.54 -1.60
C ALA A 339 -37.19 -11.74 -2.56
N LEU A 340 -36.57 -12.84 -2.14
CA LEU A 340 -36.53 -14.09 -2.92
C LEU A 340 -37.92 -14.70 -3.06
N GLN A 341 -38.72 -14.72 -1.99
CA GLN A 341 -40.11 -15.18 -2.03
C GLN A 341 -40.96 -14.36 -3.00
N LEU A 342 -40.93 -13.02 -2.87
CA LEU A 342 -41.67 -12.12 -3.77
C LEU A 342 -41.29 -12.31 -5.25
N ARG A 343 -40.03 -12.65 -5.52
CA ARG A 343 -39.54 -12.94 -6.87
C ARG A 343 -40.08 -14.27 -7.41
N GLN A 344 -40.09 -15.31 -6.58
CA GLN A 344 -40.64 -16.61 -6.95
C GLN A 344 -42.13 -16.49 -7.25
N GLU A 345 -42.88 -15.81 -6.38
CA GLU A 345 -44.31 -15.56 -6.58
C GLU A 345 -44.58 -14.76 -7.85
N ALA A 346 -43.81 -13.70 -8.11
CA ALA A 346 -43.95 -12.90 -9.33
C ALA A 346 -43.62 -13.71 -10.59
N GLN A 347 -42.61 -14.57 -10.55
CA GLN A 347 -42.27 -15.48 -11.66
C GLN A 347 -43.36 -16.51 -11.90
N GLU A 348 -43.93 -17.07 -10.85
CA GLU A 348 -45.02 -18.03 -10.96
C GLU A 348 -46.30 -17.39 -11.48
N GLN A 349 -46.64 -16.19 -11.01
CA GLN A 349 -47.75 -15.40 -11.55
C GLN A 349 -47.54 -15.07 -13.02
N ASN A 350 -46.31 -14.69 -13.42
CA ASN A 350 -46.01 -14.41 -14.81
C ASN A 350 -46.10 -15.67 -15.67
N ARG A 351 -45.63 -16.82 -15.16
CA ARG A 351 -45.74 -18.13 -15.83
C ARG A 351 -47.21 -18.54 -15.99
N ARG A 352 -48.06 -18.29 -14.98
CA ARG A 352 -49.50 -18.53 -15.04
C ARG A 352 -50.18 -17.61 -16.05
N ARG A 353 -49.86 -16.31 -16.06
CA ARG A 353 -50.37 -15.34 -17.05
C ARG A 353 -49.95 -15.68 -18.49
N LEU A 354 -48.74 -16.19 -18.68
CA LEU A 354 -48.25 -16.63 -19.98
C LEU A 354 -48.99 -17.88 -20.47
N ALA A 355 -49.46 -18.74 -19.56
CA ALA A 355 -50.30 -19.88 -19.90
C ALA A 355 -51.74 -19.47 -20.29
N ASP A 356 -52.22 -18.33 -19.79
CA ASP A 356 -53.58 -17.81 -20.03
C ASP A 356 -53.69 -16.85 -21.24
N ASN A 357 -52.67 -16.74 -22.10
CA ASN A 357 -52.68 -15.95 -23.36
C ASN A 357 -53.21 -14.50 -23.22
N LEU A 358 -52.75 -13.75 -22.22
CA LEU A 358 -52.99 -12.31 -22.11
C LEU A 358 -51.74 -11.53 -22.54
N ASP A 359 -51.77 -11.04 -23.78
CA ASP A 359 -50.77 -10.15 -24.38
C ASP A 359 -50.80 -8.76 -23.72
N ASP A 360 -50.13 -8.62 -22.57
CA ASP A 360 -49.72 -7.33 -22.02
C ASP A 360 -48.26 -7.42 -21.57
N VAL A 361 -47.35 -7.40 -22.55
CA VAL A 361 -45.90 -7.51 -22.38
C VAL A 361 -45.33 -6.15 -21.98
N GLN A 362 -45.57 -5.73 -20.74
CA GLN A 362 -44.76 -4.71 -20.06
C GLN A 362 -44.90 -4.81 -18.54
N SER A 363 -44.54 -5.96 -17.98
CA SER A 363 -44.40 -6.08 -16.52
C SER A 363 -43.08 -5.46 -16.08
N SER A 364 -43.10 -4.19 -15.68
CA SER A 364 -42.01 -3.59 -14.89
C SER A 364 -41.78 -4.48 -13.66
N HIS A 365 -40.61 -5.13 -13.56
CA HIS A 365 -40.18 -5.95 -12.43
C HIS A 365 -39.91 -5.13 -11.15
N LYS A 366 -40.75 -4.13 -10.85
CA LYS A 366 -40.61 -3.29 -9.66
C LYS A 366 -41.28 -3.98 -8.47
N ILE A 367 -40.56 -4.92 -7.88
CA ILE A 367 -40.98 -5.58 -6.65
C ILE A 367 -40.90 -4.57 -5.52
N THR A 368 -42.02 -4.35 -4.83
CA THR A 368 -42.10 -3.43 -3.69
C THR A 368 -42.42 -4.21 -2.42
N ILE A 369 -41.74 -3.89 -1.32
CA ILE A 369 -41.99 -4.52 -0.03
C ILE A 369 -43.37 -4.09 0.50
N SER A 370 -44.18 -5.07 0.90
CA SER A 370 -45.52 -4.86 1.46
C SER A 370 -45.46 -4.07 2.78
N LYS A 371 -46.52 -3.28 3.07
CA LYS A 371 -46.62 -2.54 4.34
C LYS A 371 -46.59 -3.47 5.56
N GLN A 372 -47.25 -4.62 5.45
CA GLN A 372 -47.31 -5.64 6.51
C GLN A 372 -45.91 -6.16 6.88
N PHE A 373 -45.05 -6.42 5.91
CA PHE A 373 -43.68 -6.87 6.18
C PHE A 373 -42.85 -5.79 6.89
N LYS A 374 -43.00 -4.52 6.47
CA LYS A 374 -42.32 -3.39 7.10
C LYS A 374 -42.71 -3.24 8.58
N GLU A 375 -44.00 -3.34 8.89
CA GLU A 375 -44.52 -3.12 10.25
C GLU A 375 -44.32 -4.33 11.17
N ASN A 376 -44.51 -5.55 10.67
CA ASN A 376 -44.52 -6.75 11.51
C ASN A 376 -43.13 -7.39 11.66
N VAL A 377 -42.25 -7.23 10.67
CA VAL A 377 -40.93 -7.88 10.65
C VAL A 377 -39.83 -6.86 10.87
N ILE A 378 -39.77 -5.82 10.02
CA ILE A 378 -38.62 -4.91 10.05
C ILE A 378 -38.66 -3.97 11.26
N ARG A 379 -39.82 -3.37 11.56
CA ARG A 379 -39.94 -2.39 12.66
C ARG A 379 -39.57 -2.98 14.04
N PRO A 380 -39.99 -4.21 14.40
CA PRO A 380 -39.56 -4.85 15.65
C PRO A 380 -38.05 -5.10 15.72
N ILE A 381 -37.43 -5.53 14.62
CA ILE A 381 -35.98 -5.77 14.53
C ILE A 381 -35.21 -4.47 14.77
N LEU A 382 -35.59 -3.40 14.07
CA LEU A 382 -34.96 -2.07 14.25
C LEU A 382 -35.16 -1.55 15.69
N LYS A 383 -36.35 -1.73 16.25
CA LYS A 383 -36.66 -1.30 17.63
C LYS A 383 -35.83 -2.05 18.66
N SER A 384 -35.67 -3.37 18.49
CA SER A 384 -34.83 -4.20 19.35
C SER A 384 -33.36 -3.76 19.30
N HIS A 385 -32.86 -3.47 18.10
CA HIS A 385 -31.47 -3.11 17.89
C HIS A 385 -31.12 -1.72 18.45
N PHE A 386 -31.85 -0.68 18.06
CA PHE A 386 -31.54 0.70 18.47
C PHE A 386 -31.99 1.04 19.89
N ARG A 387 -32.83 0.19 20.52
CA ARG A 387 -33.34 0.31 21.90
C ARG A 387 -34.02 1.65 22.23
N ARG A 388 -34.26 2.51 21.23
CA ARG A 388 -34.83 3.86 21.34
C ARG A 388 -35.82 4.08 20.22
N ASP A 389 -37.11 4.02 20.55
CA ASP A 389 -38.19 4.17 19.57
C ASP A 389 -38.25 5.62 19.03
N GLU A 390 -37.85 6.60 19.85
CA GLU A 390 -37.77 8.01 19.48
C GLU A 390 -36.88 8.22 18.24
N PHE A 391 -35.75 7.50 18.15
CA PHE A 391 -34.83 7.61 17.03
C PHE A 391 -35.48 7.20 15.70
N LEU A 392 -36.23 6.10 15.70
CA LEU A 392 -36.95 5.65 14.50
C LEU A 392 -38.07 6.63 14.11
N GLY A 393 -38.69 7.29 15.09
CA GLY A 393 -39.72 8.30 14.85
C GLY A 393 -39.19 9.59 14.21
N ARG A 394 -37.88 9.87 14.29
CA ARG A 394 -37.26 11.04 13.66
C ARG A 394 -36.76 10.81 12.23
N ILE A 395 -36.78 9.56 11.76
CA ILE A 395 -36.37 9.23 10.40
C ILE A 395 -37.52 9.54 9.46
N ASN A 396 -37.30 10.45 8.50
CA ASN A 396 -38.32 10.83 7.52
C ASN A 396 -38.79 9.66 6.65
N GLU A 397 -37.84 8.90 6.08
CA GLU A 397 -38.13 7.79 5.15
C GLU A 397 -37.10 6.67 5.29
N ILE A 398 -37.58 5.42 5.27
CA ILE A 398 -36.72 4.22 5.32
C ILE A 398 -36.72 3.57 3.93
N VAL A 399 -35.55 3.57 3.30
CA VAL A 399 -35.32 2.95 1.99
C VAL A 399 -34.80 1.53 2.15
N TYR A 400 -35.46 0.57 1.50
CA TYR A 400 -35.08 -0.84 1.53
C TYR A 400 -34.35 -1.23 0.26
N PHE A 401 -33.21 -1.89 0.41
CA PHE A 401 -32.41 -2.41 -0.69
C PHE A 401 -32.66 -3.90 -0.82
N LEU A 402 -33.25 -4.30 -1.95
CA LEU A 402 -33.45 -5.70 -2.29
C LEU A 402 -32.15 -6.27 -2.87
N PRO A 403 -31.89 -7.59 -2.70
CA PRO A 403 -30.83 -8.28 -3.42
C PRO A 403 -30.95 -8.06 -4.93
N PHE A 404 -29.86 -8.13 -5.69
CA PHE A 404 -29.92 -7.94 -7.14
C PHE A 404 -30.61 -9.12 -7.83
N CYS A 405 -31.34 -8.88 -8.92
CA CYS A 405 -31.82 -9.95 -9.80
C CYS A 405 -30.78 -10.29 -10.89
N HIS A 406 -30.93 -11.41 -11.60
CA HIS A 406 -29.97 -11.84 -12.63
C HIS A 406 -29.72 -10.76 -13.69
N SER A 407 -30.77 -10.09 -14.17
CA SER A 407 -30.63 -9.03 -15.17
C SER A 407 -29.94 -7.77 -14.61
N GLU A 408 -30.20 -7.41 -13.35
CA GLU A 408 -29.47 -6.34 -12.65
C GLU A 408 -28.00 -6.71 -12.42
N LEU A 409 -27.71 -7.97 -12.10
CA LEU A 409 -26.34 -8.49 -11.96
C LEU A 409 -25.58 -8.41 -13.27
N ILE A 410 -26.17 -8.81 -14.40
CA ILE A 410 -25.58 -8.65 -15.73
C ILE A 410 -25.24 -7.18 -16.01
N GLN A 411 -26.16 -6.26 -15.70
CA GLN A 411 -25.91 -4.83 -15.86
C GLN A 411 -24.78 -4.32 -14.96
N LEU A 412 -24.71 -4.82 -13.72
CA LEU A 412 -23.65 -4.50 -12.77
C LEU A 412 -22.29 -4.99 -13.26
N VAL A 413 -22.19 -6.27 -13.67
CA VAL A 413 -20.98 -6.86 -14.25
C VAL A 413 -20.55 -6.07 -15.48
N SER A 414 -21.48 -5.74 -16.37
CA SER A 414 -21.19 -4.94 -17.57
C SER A 414 -20.62 -3.56 -17.21
N LYS A 415 -21.15 -2.89 -16.19
CA LYS A 415 -20.61 -1.60 -15.72
C LYS A 415 -19.19 -1.75 -15.17
N GLU A 416 -18.92 -2.80 -14.39
CA GLU A 416 -17.59 -3.06 -13.85
C GLU A 416 -16.57 -3.41 -14.95
N LEU A 417 -16.93 -4.26 -15.91
CA LEU A 417 -16.07 -4.56 -17.06
C LEU A 417 -15.78 -3.30 -17.88
N ASN A 418 -16.79 -2.45 -18.11
CA ASN A 418 -16.59 -1.17 -18.80
C ASN A 418 -15.66 -0.22 -18.03
N PHE A 419 -15.73 -0.20 -16.70
CA PHE A 419 -14.81 0.57 -15.87
C PHE A 419 -13.36 0.10 -16.06
N TRP A 420 -13.13 -1.21 -16.01
CA TRP A 420 -11.80 -1.79 -16.25
C TRP A 420 -11.34 -1.63 -17.69
N ALA A 421 -12.23 -1.74 -18.67
CA ALA A 421 -11.93 -1.51 -20.08
C ALA A 421 -11.43 -0.09 -20.35
N LYS A 422 -12.08 0.92 -19.75
CA LYS A 422 -11.62 2.31 -19.83
C LYS A 422 -10.23 2.49 -19.21
N LYS A 423 -9.99 1.88 -18.06
CA LYS A 423 -8.71 1.96 -17.35
C LYS A 423 -7.58 1.29 -18.13
N ALA A 424 -7.83 0.11 -18.70
CA ALA A 424 -6.88 -0.63 -19.54
C ALA A 424 -6.53 0.15 -20.81
N LYS A 425 -7.53 0.75 -21.47
CA LYS A 425 -7.34 1.59 -22.65
C LYS A 425 -6.50 2.84 -22.35
N GLN A 426 -6.77 3.52 -21.24
CA GLN A 426 -6.04 4.73 -20.85
C GLN A 426 -4.56 4.49 -20.51
N ARG A 427 -4.26 3.37 -19.83
CA ARG A 427 -2.89 3.09 -19.35
C ARG A 427 -2.03 2.30 -20.35
N HIS A 428 -2.63 1.33 -21.05
CA HIS A 428 -1.87 0.36 -21.86
C HIS A 428 -2.34 0.32 -23.32
N ASN A 429 -3.30 1.16 -23.72
CA ASN A 429 -3.91 1.17 -25.05
C ASN A 429 -4.51 -0.19 -25.47
N ILE A 430 -4.98 -0.97 -24.50
CA ILE A 430 -5.61 -2.28 -24.73
C ILE A 430 -7.12 -2.09 -24.88
N THR A 431 -7.71 -2.68 -25.92
CA THR A 431 -9.16 -2.70 -26.12
C THR A 431 -9.73 -4.04 -25.70
N LEU A 432 -10.69 -4.03 -24.77
CA LEU A 432 -11.33 -5.24 -24.24
C LEU A 432 -12.71 -5.44 -24.87
N LEU A 433 -12.97 -6.65 -25.36
CA LEU A 433 -14.23 -7.14 -25.90
C LEU A 433 -14.66 -8.38 -25.09
N TRP A 434 -15.95 -8.61 -24.93
CA TRP A 434 -16.46 -9.77 -24.20
C TRP A 434 -17.78 -10.27 -24.77
N ASP A 435 -18.01 -11.58 -24.67
CA ASP A 435 -19.24 -12.23 -25.10
C ASP A 435 -20.29 -12.30 -23.98
N ARG A 436 -21.57 -12.52 -24.33
CA ARG A 436 -22.66 -12.65 -23.34
C ARG A 436 -22.43 -13.74 -22.29
N PRO A 437 -21.91 -14.95 -22.65
CA PRO A 437 -21.64 -16.00 -21.66
C PRO A 437 -20.65 -15.56 -20.57
N VAL A 438 -19.75 -14.63 -20.86
CA VAL A 438 -18.81 -14.09 -19.86
C VAL A 438 -19.57 -13.31 -18.78
N LEU A 439 -20.61 -12.57 -19.17
CA LEU A 439 -21.44 -11.82 -18.22
C LEU A 439 -22.21 -12.77 -17.30
N ASP A 440 -22.78 -13.84 -17.84
CA ASP A 440 -23.50 -14.86 -17.06
C ASP A 440 -22.54 -15.61 -16.12
N LEU A 441 -21.34 -15.94 -16.60
CA LEU A 441 -20.28 -16.57 -15.80
C LEU A 441 -19.90 -15.69 -14.60
N LEU A 442 -19.62 -14.41 -14.84
CA LEU A 442 -19.26 -13.48 -13.76
C LEU A 442 -20.43 -13.20 -12.82
N ALA A 443 -21.67 -13.17 -13.33
CA ALA A 443 -22.87 -13.02 -12.52
C ALA A 443 -23.09 -14.24 -11.59
N SER A 444 -22.66 -15.44 -12.01
CA SER A 444 -22.74 -16.65 -11.18
C SER A 444 -21.89 -16.58 -9.90
N GLY A 445 -20.86 -15.73 -9.87
CA GLY A 445 -20.05 -15.43 -8.68
C GLY A 445 -20.74 -14.54 -7.64
N TYR A 446 -22.01 -14.17 -7.82
CA TYR A 446 -22.75 -13.35 -6.87
C TYR A 446 -23.01 -14.09 -5.55
N ASN A 447 -22.61 -13.48 -4.45
CA ASN A 447 -22.96 -13.93 -3.11
C ASN A 447 -23.91 -12.93 -2.44
N LEU A 448 -25.04 -13.44 -1.94
CA LEU A 448 -26.08 -12.65 -1.28
C LEU A 448 -25.57 -11.85 -0.08
N HIS A 449 -24.74 -12.46 0.78
CA HIS A 449 -24.23 -11.83 1.99
C HIS A 449 -23.23 -10.70 1.69
N TYR A 450 -22.39 -10.88 0.65
CA TYR A 450 -21.38 -9.89 0.26
C TYR A 450 -21.90 -8.85 -0.75
N GLY A 451 -23.10 -9.07 -1.31
CA GLY A 451 -23.74 -8.16 -2.25
C GLY A 451 -22.87 -7.88 -3.49
N ALA A 452 -22.94 -6.66 -4.03
CA ALA A 452 -22.19 -6.24 -5.22
C ALA A 452 -20.66 -6.37 -5.08
N ARG A 453 -20.11 -6.45 -3.85
CA ARG A 453 -18.67 -6.63 -3.64
C ARG A 453 -18.18 -7.99 -4.16
N SER A 454 -19.02 -9.02 -4.10
CA SER A 454 -18.70 -10.35 -4.63
C SER A 454 -18.40 -10.31 -6.13
N ILE A 455 -19.24 -9.60 -6.90
CA ILE A 455 -19.05 -9.40 -8.35
C ILE A 455 -17.73 -8.69 -8.66
N LYS A 456 -17.38 -7.66 -7.89
CA LYS A 456 -16.11 -6.96 -8.07
C LYS A 456 -14.93 -7.88 -7.87
N HIS A 457 -14.94 -8.62 -6.77
CA HIS A 457 -13.90 -9.58 -6.46
C HIS A 457 -13.81 -10.64 -7.56
N GLU A 458 -14.93 -11.12 -8.08
CA GLU A 458 -14.94 -12.11 -9.16
C GLU A 458 -14.37 -11.56 -10.47
N VAL A 459 -14.71 -10.33 -10.84
CA VAL A 459 -14.13 -9.62 -12.01
C VAL A 459 -12.64 -9.39 -11.81
N GLU A 460 -12.22 -8.93 -10.64
CA GLU A 460 -10.80 -8.72 -10.32
C GLU A 460 -10.02 -10.05 -10.39
N ARG A 461 -10.54 -11.08 -9.71
CA ARG A 461 -9.90 -12.40 -9.64
C ARG A 461 -9.81 -13.10 -11.00
N ARG A 462 -10.87 -13.06 -11.81
CA ARG A 462 -10.90 -13.80 -13.08
C ARG A 462 -10.40 -13.00 -14.27
N VAL A 463 -10.69 -11.72 -14.34
CA VAL A 463 -10.36 -10.89 -15.51
C VAL A 463 -9.08 -10.11 -15.26
N VAL A 464 -9.01 -9.33 -14.17
CA VAL A 464 -7.88 -8.44 -13.92
C VAL A 464 -6.60 -9.23 -13.63
N ASN A 465 -6.67 -10.28 -12.82
CA ASN A 465 -5.49 -11.11 -12.52
C ASN A 465 -4.96 -11.83 -13.76
N GLN A 466 -5.84 -12.33 -14.64
CA GLN A 466 -5.41 -12.97 -15.88
C GLN A 466 -4.78 -11.96 -16.85
N LEU A 467 -5.36 -10.77 -16.99
CA LEU A 467 -4.77 -9.68 -17.78
C LEU A 467 -3.41 -9.25 -17.22
N ALA A 468 -3.29 -9.19 -15.90
CA ALA A 468 -2.05 -8.86 -15.21
C ALA A 468 -0.95 -9.92 -15.49
N ALA A 469 -1.30 -11.21 -15.38
CA ALA A 469 -0.39 -12.32 -15.66
C ALA A 469 0.06 -12.34 -17.13
N ALA A 470 -0.87 -12.13 -18.07
CA ALA A 470 -0.55 -12.07 -19.50
C ALA A 470 0.35 -10.88 -19.86
N TYR A 471 0.15 -9.73 -19.19
CA TYR A 471 1.02 -8.56 -19.38
C TYR A 471 2.45 -8.82 -18.89
N GLU A 472 2.59 -9.49 -17.75
CA GLU A 472 3.89 -9.80 -17.17
C GLU A 472 4.68 -10.83 -17.98
N GLN A 473 3.99 -11.80 -18.58
CA GLN A 473 4.62 -12.79 -19.48
C GLN A 473 4.97 -12.19 -20.86
N GLU A 474 4.82 -10.88 -21.04
CA GLU A 474 5.06 -10.15 -22.30
C GLU A 474 4.23 -10.68 -23.49
N LEU A 475 3.13 -11.39 -23.20
CA LEU A 475 2.24 -11.97 -24.21
C LEU A 475 1.31 -10.93 -24.85
N LEU A 476 1.26 -9.71 -24.30
CA LEU A 476 0.37 -8.64 -24.75
C LEU A 476 1.13 -7.56 -25.53
N PRO A 477 1.02 -7.53 -26.88
CA PRO A 477 1.60 -6.45 -27.67
C PRO A 477 0.91 -5.11 -27.38
N LYS A 478 1.64 -4.00 -27.54
CA LYS A 478 1.11 -2.65 -27.34
C LYS A 478 0.01 -2.37 -28.37
N GLY A 479 -1.17 -1.90 -27.91
CA GLY A 479 -2.30 -1.60 -28.80
C GLY A 479 -3.23 -2.79 -29.10
N CYS A 480 -3.06 -3.92 -28.40
CA CYS A 480 -3.81 -5.16 -28.66
C CYS A 480 -5.32 -5.02 -28.40
N THR A 481 -6.12 -5.75 -29.20
CA THR A 481 -7.53 -6.02 -28.90
C THR A 481 -7.67 -7.41 -28.30
N LEU A 482 -8.23 -7.50 -27.10
CA LEU A 482 -8.45 -8.73 -26.35
C LEU A 482 -9.93 -9.07 -26.32
N ARG A 483 -10.27 -10.30 -26.64
CA ARG A 483 -11.61 -10.88 -26.49
C ARG A 483 -11.64 -11.84 -25.31
N LEU A 484 -12.59 -11.62 -24.41
CA LEU A 484 -12.90 -12.49 -23.30
C LEU A 484 -13.94 -13.52 -23.77
N SER A 485 -13.63 -14.80 -23.67
CA SER A 485 -14.51 -15.93 -24.01
C SER A 485 -14.62 -16.90 -22.82
N VAL A 486 -15.67 -17.72 -22.78
CA VAL A 486 -15.86 -18.74 -21.74
C VAL A 486 -15.45 -20.10 -22.29
N GLU A 487 -14.71 -20.89 -21.51
CA GLU A 487 -14.48 -22.30 -21.83
C GLU A 487 -15.78 -23.09 -21.65
N GLY A 488 -16.33 -23.64 -22.72
CA GLY A 488 -17.37 -24.65 -22.61
C GLY A 488 -16.80 -25.93 -21.99
N HIS A 489 -17.54 -26.53 -21.06
CA HIS A 489 -17.16 -27.78 -20.38
C HIS A 489 -16.65 -28.85 -21.34
N THR A 490 -15.36 -29.15 -21.28
CA THR A 490 -14.81 -30.45 -21.64
C THR A 490 -14.01 -30.94 -20.44
N GLU A 491 -14.63 -31.90 -19.73
CA GLU A 491 -13.99 -32.95 -18.92
C GLU A 491 -13.49 -32.69 -17.49
N ASP A 492 -13.56 -31.48 -16.93
CA ASP A 492 -13.32 -31.26 -15.49
C ASP A 492 -14.58 -30.85 -14.70
N PRO A 493 -14.82 -31.37 -13.48
CA PRO A 493 -15.88 -30.90 -12.57
C PRO A 493 -15.57 -29.51 -11.96
N GLY A 494 -14.56 -28.81 -12.47
CA GLY A 494 -14.17 -27.46 -12.06
C GLY A 494 -15.09 -26.39 -12.64
N ALA A 495 -15.23 -25.27 -11.93
CA ALA A 495 -16.04 -24.14 -12.37
C ALA A 495 -15.57 -23.63 -13.76
N PRO A 496 -16.50 -23.22 -14.64
CA PRO A 496 -16.17 -22.79 -16.01
C PRO A 496 -15.06 -21.72 -16.03
N GLY A 497 -14.01 -22.00 -16.81
CA GLY A 497 -12.85 -21.12 -16.95
C GLY A 497 -13.11 -19.93 -17.86
N LEU A 498 -12.49 -18.80 -17.56
CA LEU A 498 -12.49 -17.61 -18.42
C LEU A 498 -11.20 -17.61 -19.25
N ARG A 499 -11.35 -17.43 -20.58
CA ARG A 499 -10.25 -17.39 -21.56
C ARG A 499 -10.03 -15.99 -22.10
N LEU A 500 -8.76 -15.67 -22.35
CA LEU A 500 -8.33 -14.46 -23.04
C LEU A 500 -7.81 -14.84 -24.43
N GLU A 501 -8.40 -14.23 -25.46
CA GLU A 501 -8.00 -14.40 -26.85
C GLU A 501 -7.52 -13.06 -27.41
N ILE A 502 -6.35 -13.02 -28.05
CA ILE A 502 -5.90 -11.86 -28.82
C ILE A 502 -6.57 -11.91 -30.18
N VAL A 503 -7.26 -10.83 -30.56
CA VAL A 503 -7.81 -10.66 -31.90
C VAL A 503 -6.79 -9.90 -32.74
N GLY A 504 -6.15 -10.60 -33.69
CA GLY A 504 -5.29 -9.98 -34.70
C GLY A 504 -6.08 -9.19 -35.75
N GLU A 505 -5.39 -8.33 -36.52
CA GLU A 505 -5.98 -7.52 -37.60
C GLU A 505 -6.70 -8.38 -38.66
N ASP A 506 -6.31 -9.64 -38.82
CA ASP A 506 -6.87 -10.60 -39.79
C ASP A 506 -8.04 -11.45 -39.23
N SER A 507 -8.68 -11.04 -38.14
CA SER A 507 -9.77 -11.79 -37.46
C SER A 507 -9.38 -13.18 -36.93
N THR A 508 -8.10 -13.56 -36.99
CA THR A 508 -7.57 -14.77 -36.37
C THR A 508 -7.41 -14.54 -34.86
N SER A 509 -8.12 -15.32 -34.05
CA SER A 509 -7.95 -15.29 -32.59
C SER A 509 -6.82 -16.21 -32.16
N GLN A 510 -5.79 -15.64 -31.52
CA GLN A 510 -4.72 -16.41 -30.90
C GLN A 510 -5.04 -16.59 -29.41
N LYS A 511 -5.09 -17.86 -28.97
CA LYS A 511 -5.30 -18.20 -27.57
C LYS A 511 -4.08 -17.83 -26.76
N LEU A 512 -4.29 -17.18 -25.62
CA LEU A 512 -3.24 -16.96 -24.64
C LEU A 512 -3.24 -18.12 -23.64
N ASP A 513 -2.24 -18.99 -23.72
CA ASP A 513 -1.96 -19.99 -22.69
C ASP A 513 -1.30 -19.30 -21.50
N ILE A 514 -2.14 -18.70 -20.65
CA ILE A 514 -1.71 -18.07 -19.41
C ILE A 514 -1.45 -19.20 -18.42
N GLN A 515 -0.18 -19.49 -18.15
CA GLN A 515 0.15 -20.43 -17.08
C GLN A 515 -0.39 -19.87 -15.76
N PRO A 516 -1.16 -20.65 -14.97
CA PRO A 516 -1.56 -20.22 -13.65
C PRO A 516 -0.31 -19.97 -12.80
N PRO A 517 -0.36 -19.05 -11.82
CA PRO A 517 0.74 -18.91 -10.87
C PRO A 517 1.00 -20.30 -10.25
N PHE A 518 2.25 -20.76 -10.34
CA PHE A 518 2.66 -22.08 -9.85
C PHE A 518 2.09 -22.38 -8.46
N ASN A 519 1.30 -23.44 -8.36
CA ASN A 519 0.74 -23.91 -7.10
C ASN A 519 1.86 -24.57 -6.28
N PRO A 520 2.15 -24.15 -5.03
CA PRO A 520 3.30 -24.65 -4.27
C PRO A 520 3.26 -26.15 -3.93
N GLU A 521 2.09 -26.79 -4.03
CA GLU A 521 1.93 -28.21 -3.69
C GLU A 521 2.47 -29.18 -4.76
N GLU A 522 2.60 -28.75 -6.03
CA GLU A 522 3.05 -29.65 -7.11
C GLU A 522 4.58 -29.83 -7.18
N THR A 523 5.35 -28.99 -6.46
CA THR A 523 6.81 -29.11 -6.42
C THR A 523 7.37 -30.09 -5.38
N ALA A 524 6.52 -30.71 -4.54
CA ALA A 524 6.98 -31.71 -3.57
C ALA A 524 7.44 -33.04 -4.22
N HIS A 525 7.29 -33.20 -5.53
CA HIS A 525 7.59 -34.46 -6.23
C HIS A 525 8.75 -34.44 -7.23
N PHE A 526 9.51 -33.36 -7.35
CA PHE A 526 10.79 -33.39 -8.08
C PHE A 526 11.94 -33.06 -7.14
N LYS A 527 12.74 -34.10 -6.91
CA LYS A 527 13.85 -34.27 -5.96
C LYS A 527 14.86 -33.14 -5.90
#